data_AF-A0A7S1RUS9-F1
#
_entry.id   AF-A0A7S1RUS9-F1
#
_cell.length_a   1.000
_cell.length_b   1.000
_cell.length_c   1.000
_cell.angle_alpha   90.00
_cell.angle_beta   90.00
_cell.angle_gamma   90.00
#
_symmetry.space_group_name_H-M   'P 1'
#
loop_
_entity.id
_entity.type
_entity.pdbx_description
1 polymer ?
#
loop_
_entity_poly.entity_id
_entity_poly.type
_entity_poly.pdbx_seq_one_letter_code
_entity_poly.pdbx_strand_id
1 'polypeptide(L)'
;SEATQHGFVLVSGGSKTMLLEATDAIEEISKATPLDVDAVTVCAGSLLRSRFIVQVSARQLRFMLAGSPRAAAPQAAVELGASAEACGGSVCDPYTAVRFSDQTLRLFATTSEAATVELTG
;
A
#
# COMPACT_ATOMS: atom_id res chain seq x y z
N SER A 1 15.11 -21.24 -11.11
CA SER A 1 14.46 -20.21 -10.29
C SER A 1 13.17 -19.83 -10.96
N GLU A 2 12.02 -20.09 -10.36
CA GLU A 2 10.77 -19.50 -10.87
C GLU A 2 10.92 -17.98 -10.74
N ALA A 3 10.88 -17.29 -11.88
CA ALA A 3 10.79 -15.84 -11.87
C ALA A 3 9.50 -15.49 -11.12
N THR A 4 9.62 -14.77 -10.00
CA THR A 4 8.46 -14.27 -9.27
C THR A 4 7.74 -13.30 -10.20
N GLN A 5 6.64 -13.75 -10.80
CA GLN A 5 5.86 -12.93 -11.72
C GLN A 5 5.15 -11.83 -10.91
N HIS A 6 5.24 -10.59 -11.37
CA HIS A 6 4.49 -9.49 -10.77
C HIS A 6 3.01 -9.64 -11.14
N GLY A 7 2.14 -9.86 -10.15
CA GLY A 7 0.69 -9.97 -10.38
C GLY A 7 -0.03 -8.63 -10.50
N PHE A 8 0.59 -7.54 -10.06
CA PHE A 8 -0.05 -6.21 -10.03
C PHE A 8 0.94 -5.10 -10.36
N VAL A 9 0.43 -4.05 -11.01
CA VAL A 9 1.14 -2.80 -11.27
C VAL A 9 0.28 -1.64 -10.77
N LEU A 10 0.83 -0.85 -9.86
CA LEU A 10 0.18 0.35 -9.35
C LEU A 10 0.85 1.58 -9.98
N VAL A 11 0.05 2.39 -10.66
CA VAL A 11 0.50 3.60 -11.37
C VAL A 11 -0.05 4.82 -10.65
N SER A 12 0.83 5.63 -10.07
CA SER A 12 0.45 6.91 -9.47
C SER A 12 0.46 8.01 -10.52
N GLY A 13 -0.69 8.65 -10.73
CA GLY A 13 -0.83 9.87 -11.53
C GLY A 13 -0.73 11.14 -10.68
N GLY A 14 -1.01 12.29 -11.30
CA GLY A 14 -0.95 13.59 -10.61
C GLY A 14 -2.08 13.87 -9.61
N SER A 15 -3.21 13.15 -9.74
CA SER A 15 -4.37 13.30 -8.85
C SER A 15 -5.07 11.99 -8.49
N LYS A 16 -4.66 10.88 -9.09
CA LYS A 16 -5.32 9.58 -8.97
C LYS A 16 -4.31 8.45 -9.04
N THR A 17 -4.71 7.29 -8.56
CA THR A 17 -3.95 6.04 -8.68
C THR A 17 -4.74 5.04 -9.51
N MET A 18 -4.03 4.31 -10.38
CA MET A 18 -4.57 3.21 -11.16
C MET A 18 -3.93 1.90 -10.73
N LEU A 19 -4.72 0.84 -10.62
CA LEU A 19 -4.23 -0.50 -10.34
C LEU A 19 -4.54 -1.43 -11.51
N LEU A 20 -3.49 -2.06 -12.03
CA LEU A 20 -3.55 -3.04 -13.10
C LEU A 20 -3.23 -4.43 -12.54
N GLU A 21 -4.02 -5.43 -12.90
CA GLU A 21 -3.73 -6.85 -12.69
C GLU A 21 -2.97 -7.37 -13.91
N ALA A 22 -1.77 -7.90 -13.68
CA ALA A 22 -0.82 -8.31 -14.72
C ALA A 22 -0.68 -9.84 -14.76
N THR A 23 -1.77 -10.52 -15.14
CA THR A 23 -1.79 -11.97 -15.36
C THR A 23 -1.45 -12.28 -16.82
N ASP A 24 -2.17 -13.19 -17.48
CA ASP A 24 -2.02 -13.46 -18.91
C ASP A 24 -2.50 -12.27 -19.77
N ALA A 25 -3.40 -11.47 -19.23
CA ALA A 25 -3.84 -10.19 -19.78
C ALA A 25 -3.70 -9.08 -18.72
N ILE A 26 -3.46 -7.85 -19.18
CA ILE A 26 -3.42 -6.68 -18.32
C ILE A 26 -4.84 -6.09 -18.24
N GLU A 27 -5.43 -6.11 -17.06
CA GLU A 27 -6.76 -5.56 -16.79
C GLU A 27 -6.67 -4.44 -15.74
N GLU A 28 -7.37 -3.33 -15.96
CA GLU A 28 -7.53 -2.32 -14.91
C GLU A 28 -8.59 -2.76 -13.89
N ILE A 29 -8.19 -2.90 -12.62
CA ILE A 29 -9.06 -3.33 -11.53
C ILE A 29 -9.28 -2.26 -10.46
N SER A 30 -8.78 -1.03 -10.67
CA SER A 30 -8.79 0.10 -9.73
C SER A 30 -10.05 0.16 -8.85
N LYS A 31 -11.24 0.24 -9.46
CA LYS A 31 -12.53 0.42 -8.76
C LYS A 31 -13.06 -0.80 -8.03
N ALA A 32 -12.46 -1.96 -8.24
CA ALA A 32 -12.86 -3.23 -7.64
C ALA A 32 -12.01 -3.60 -6.43
N THR A 33 -11.09 -2.75 -5.99
CA THR A 33 -10.14 -3.04 -4.91
C THR A 33 -10.33 -2.11 -3.71
N PRO A 34 -9.84 -2.50 -2.52
CA PRO A 34 -9.92 -1.64 -1.33
C PRO A 34 -8.94 -0.46 -1.33
N LEU A 35 -8.05 -0.36 -2.33
CA LEU A 35 -7.08 0.73 -2.47
C LEU A 35 -7.78 2.06 -2.76
N ASP A 36 -7.11 3.15 -2.43
CA ASP A 36 -7.60 4.51 -2.67
C ASP A 36 -7.16 4.99 -4.05
N VAL A 37 -8.07 4.88 -5.02
CA VAL A 37 -7.82 5.28 -6.41
C VAL A 37 -7.98 6.78 -6.65
N ASP A 38 -8.63 7.48 -5.74
CA ASP A 38 -8.86 8.93 -5.81
C ASP A 38 -7.73 9.71 -5.11
N ALA A 39 -6.79 9.02 -4.47
CA ALA A 39 -5.57 9.60 -3.92
C ALA A 39 -4.33 9.32 -4.79
N VAL A 40 -3.35 10.20 -4.67
CA VAL A 40 -1.98 9.99 -5.19
C VAL A 40 -1.25 9.02 -4.26
N THR A 41 -0.56 8.06 -4.86
CA THR A 41 0.26 7.09 -4.12
C THR A 41 1.68 7.62 -3.96
N VAL A 42 2.12 7.71 -2.71
CA VAL A 42 3.50 8.07 -2.33
C VAL A 42 4.44 6.90 -2.56
N CYS A 43 4.06 5.71 -2.07
CA CYS A 43 4.74 4.46 -2.36
C CYS A 43 3.78 3.29 -2.19
N ALA A 44 4.14 2.15 -2.76
CA ALA A 44 3.40 0.90 -2.60
C ALA A 44 4.38 -0.27 -2.58
N GLY A 45 3.97 -1.40 -2.00
CA GLY A 45 4.82 -2.58 -1.97
C GLY A 45 4.14 -3.79 -1.36
N SER A 46 4.86 -4.90 -1.41
CA SER A 46 4.40 -6.18 -0.88
C SER A 46 4.84 -6.37 0.56
N LEU A 47 3.97 -6.95 1.38
CA LEU A 47 4.22 -7.31 2.76
C LEU A 47 3.84 -8.77 3.02
N LEU A 48 4.51 -9.37 4.00
CA LEU A 48 4.34 -10.73 4.46
C LEU A 48 4.42 -11.74 3.31
N ARG A 49 5.57 -11.76 2.62
CA ARG A 49 5.83 -12.64 1.48
C ARG A 49 4.77 -12.51 0.38
N SER A 50 4.45 -11.26 0.01
CA SER A 50 3.46 -10.92 -1.01
C SER A 50 2.03 -11.35 -0.70
N ARG A 51 1.69 -11.62 0.57
CA ARG A 51 0.31 -11.85 0.99
C ARG A 51 -0.52 -10.57 0.90
N PHE A 52 0.08 -9.45 1.25
CA PHE A 52 -0.56 -8.14 1.24
C PHE A 52 0.16 -7.19 0.29
N ILE A 53 -0.62 -6.28 -0.29
CA ILE A 53 -0.12 -5.07 -0.94
C ILE A 53 -0.52 -3.90 -0.06
N VAL A 54 0.44 -3.05 0.27
CA VAL A 54 0.19 -1.78 0.95
C VAL A 54 0.31 -0.63 -0.06
N GLN A 55 -0.60 0.31 0.03
CA GLN A 55 -0.55 1.60 -0.64
C GLN A 55 -0.40 2.68 0.43
N VAL A 56 0.60 3.53 0.29
CA VAL A 56 0.79 4.72 1.12
C VAL A 56 0.33 5.93 0.32
N SER A 57 -0.69 6.63 0.78
CA SER A 57 -1.05 7.95 0.27
C SER A 57 -0.59 9.05 1.23
N ALA A 58 -0.86 10.31 0.90
CA ALA A 58 -0.51 11.45 1.76
C ALA A 58 -1.08 11.35 3.19
N ARG A 59 -2.20 10.65 3.37
CA ARG A 59 -3.00 10.67 4.61
C ARG A 59 -3.25 9.30 5.23
N GLN A 60 -3.10 8.21 4.49
CA GLN A 60 -3.46 6.88 4.99
C GLN A 60 -2.59 5.77 4.39
N LEU A 61 -2.50 4.65 5.09
CA LEU A 61 -2.10 3.37 4.52
C LEU A 61 -3.37 2.56 4.22
N ARG A 62 -3.43 1.98 3.03
CA ARG A 62 -4.45 1.01 2.63
C ARG A 62 -3.84 -0.32 2.27
N PHE A 63 -4.62 -1.37 2.48
CA PHE A 63 -4.17 -2.74 2.31
C PHE A 63 -5.11 -3.50 1.38
N MET A 64 -4.52 -4.38 0.59
CA MET A 64 -5.21 -5.30 -0.30
C MET A 64 -4.62 -6.70 -0.14
N LEU A 65 -5.45 -7.73 -0.23
CA LEU A 65 -5.00 -9.12 -0.30
C LEU A 65 -4.54 -9.43 -1.72
N ALA A 66 -3.29 -9.85 -1.90
CA ALA A 66 -2.77 -10.17 -3.23
C ALA A 66 -3.47 -11.37 -3.88
N GLY A 67 -3.85 -12.38 -3.08
CA GLY A 67 -4.58 -13.56 -3.57
C GLY A 67 -6.08 -13.34 -3.80
N SER A 68 -6.62 -12.21 -3.36
CA SER A 68 -8.04 -11.86 -3.50
C SER A 68 -8.22 -10.34 -3.59
N PRO A 69 -7.70 -9.71 -4.66
CA PRO A 69 -7.60 -8.25 -4.76
C PRO A 69 -8.95 -7.52 -4.75
N ARG A 70 -10.02 -8.24 -5.13
CA ARG A 70 -11.40 -7.74 -5.14
C ARG A 70 -12.16 -7.94 -3.83
N ALA A 71 -11.53 -8.57 -2.83
CA ALA A 71 -12.13 -8.73 -1.52
C ALA A 71 -12.17 -7.41 -0.75
N ALA A 72 -12.99 -7.35 0.30
CA ALA A 72 -12.96 -6.24 1.24
C ALA A 72 -11.54 -6.07 1.83
N ALA A 73 -11.24 -4.84 2.28
CA ALA A 73 -9.96 -4.54 2.90
C ALA A 73 -9.68 -5.52 4.06
N PRO A 74 -8.47 -6.08 4.15
CA PRO A 74 -8.12 -7.02 5.22
C PRO A 74 -8.09 -6.35 6.61
N GLN A 75 -7.96 -5.03 6.64
CA GLN A 75 -8.02 -4.20 7.84
C GLN A 75 -8.53 -2.80 7.47
N ALA A 76 -8.91 -2.01 8.48
CA ALA A 76 -9.23 -0.59 8.29
C ALA A 76 -8.00 0.19 7.80
N ALA A 77 -8.24 1.33 7.15
CA ALA A 77 -7.16 2.24 6.78
C ALA A 77 -6.41 2.72 8.04
N VAL A 78 -5.08 2.81 7.95
CA VAL A 78 -4.27 3.38 9.03
C VAL A 78 -4.11 4.86 8.72
N GLU A 79 -4.77 5.69 9.50
CA GLU A 79 -4.69 7.14 9.37
C GLU A 79 -3.32 7.65 9.82
N LEU A 80 -2.68 8.44 8.95
CA LEU A 80 -1.39 9.06 9.23
C LEU A 80 -1.51 10.40 9.96
N GLY A 81 -2.73 10.87 10.21
CA GLY A 81 -2.98 12.11 10.95
C GLY A 81 -2.98 13.36 10.06
N ALA A 82 -3.40 14.48 10.66
CA ALA A 82 -3.72 15.69 9.93
C ALA A 82 -2.56 16.71 9.82
N SER A 83 -1.59 16.66 10.75
CA SER A 83 -0.59 17.73 10.92
C SER A 83 0.46 17.79 9.81
N ALA A 84 0.86 16.65 9.26
CA ALA A 84 1.84 16.56 8.19
C ALA A 84 1.43 15.48 7.17
N GLU A 85 1.72 15.74 5.90
CA GLU A 85 1.46 14.80 4.81
C GLU A 85 2.66 13.91 4.55
N ALA A 86 2.41 12.64 4.25
CA ALA A 86 3.42 11.73 3.75
C ALA A 86 3.95 12.24 2.40
N CYS A 87 5.27 12.34 2.28
CA CYS A 87 5.96 12.85 1.08
C CYS A 87 7.03 11.89 0.55
N GLY A 88 7.23 10.75 1.23
CA GLY A 88 8.07 9.66 0.78
C GLY A 88 7.84 8.43 1.65
N GLY A 89 8.27 7.27 1.16
CA GLY A 89 8.21 6.05 1.95
C GLY A 89 8.93 4.89 1.30
N SER A 90 9.11 3.83 2.07
CA SER A 90 9.71 2.57 1.62
C SER A 90 8.97 1.40 2.25
N VAL A 91 8.75 0.36 1.48
CA VAL A 91 8.14 -0.89 1.95
C VAL A 91 9.22 -1.96 1.97
N CYS A 92 9.52 -2.46 3.17
CA CYS A 92 10.55 -3.46 3.44
C CYS A 92 9.96 -4.51 4.39
N ASP A 93 9.45 -5.62 3.87
CA ASP A 93 8.76 -6.67 4.62
C ASP A 93 9.44 -7.02 5.98
N PRO A 94 8.74 -6.93 7.14
CA PRO A 94 7.31 -6.65 7.37
C PRO A 94 6.97 -5.17 7.67
N TYR A 95 7.86 -4.24 7.33
CA TYR A 95 7.77 -2.84 7.71
C TYR A 95 7.42 -1.91 6.54
N THR A 96 6.72 -0.83 6.87
CA THR A 96 6.52 0.32 6.00
C THR A 96 7.06 1.55 6.70
N ALA A 97 8.07 2.20 6.13
CA ALA A 97 8.60 3.46 6.61
C ALA A 97 7.97 4.62 5.83
N VAL A 98 7.51 5.65 6.53
CA VAL A 98 6.87 6.83 5.93
C VAL A 98 7.58 8.08 6.42
N ARG A 99 8.03 8.92 5.47
CA ARG A 99 8.61 10.23 5.73
C ARG A 99 7.55 11.30 5.48
N PHE A 100 7.46 12.24 6.40
CA PHE A 100 6.48 13.32 6.38
C PHE A 100 7.10 14.65 5.96
N SER A 101 6.27 15.58 5.52
CA SER A 101 6.65 16.94 5.10
C SER A 101 7.29 17.76 6.22
N ASP A 102 6.95 17.47 7.48
CA ASP A 102 7.58 18.06 8.68
C ASP A 102 8.94 17.43 9.05
N GLN A 103 9.49 16.59 8.17
CA GLN A 103 10.74 15.84 8.33
C GLN A 103 10.70 14.72 9.38
N THR A 104 9.54 14.43 9.98
CA THR A 104 9.38 13.27 10.84
C THR A 104 9.36 11.97 10.01
N LEU A 105 9.72 10.87 10.66
CA LEU A 105 9.68 9.52 10.09
C LEU A 105 8.92 8.61 11.05
N ARG A 106 7.96 7.86 10.53
CA ARG A 106 7.19 6.88 11.28
C ARG A 106 7.36 5.51 10.64
N LEU A 107 7.46 4.49 11.49
CA LEU A 107 7.67 3.10 11.07
C LEU A 107 6.47 2.27 11.47
N PHE A 108 5.90 1.54 10.52
CA PHE A 108 4.74 0.69 10.72
C PHE A 108 5.13 -0.76 10.51
N ALA A 109 4.83 -1.62 11.48
CA ALA A 109 5.01 -3.07 11.39
C ALA A 109 3.69 -3.75 11.10
N THR A 110 3.65 -4.60 10.07
CA THR A 110 2.47 -5.41 9.74
C THR A 110 2.62 -6.83 10.28
N THR A 111 1.61 -7.31 10.99
CA THR A 111 1.58 -8.65 11.59
C THR A 111 0.88 -9.67 10.68
N SER A 112 1.09 -10.95 10.94
CA SER A 112 0.45 -12.06 10.20
C SER A 112 -1.08 -12.04 10.24
N GLU A 113 -1.67 -11.35 11.22
CA GLU A 113 -3.11 -11.13 11.35
C GLU A 113 -3.60 -9.92 10.55
N ALA A 114 -2.72 -9.34 9.72
CA ALA A 114 -2.95 -8.09 9.02
C ALA A 114 -3.22 -6.91 9.96
N ALA A 115 -2.71 -6.94 11.20
CA ALA A 115 -2.73 -5.75 12.05
C ALA A 115 -1.50 -4.90 11.75
N THR A 116 -1.66 -3.58 11.79
CA THR A 116 -0.55 -2.64 11.60
C THR A 116 -0.32 -1.85 12.89
N VAL A 117 0.91 -1.88 13.39
CA VAL A 117 1.30 -1.17 14.61
C VAL A 117 2.35 -0.13 14.26
N GLU A 118 2.12 1.11 14.68
CA GLU A 118 3.17 2.13 14.64
C GLU A 118 4.19 1.86 15.73
N LEU A 119 5.46 1.78 15.34
CA LEU A 119 6.57 1.61 16.25
C LEU A 119 7.03 2.98 16.74
N THR A 120 6.97 3.17 18.05
CA THR A 120 7.51 4.35 18.73
C THR A 120 8.84 3.98 19.39
N GLY A 121 9.81 4.90 19.33
CA GLY A 121 11.12 4.79 19.97
C GLY A 121 11.32 5.86 21.02
#